data_AF-A0A840YZU4-F1
#
_entry.id   AF-A0A840YZU4-F1
#
_cell.length_a   1.000
_cell.length_b   1.000
_cell.length_c   1.000
_cell.angle_alpha   90.00
_cell.angle_beta   90.00
_cell.angle_gamma   90.00
#
_symmetry.space_group_name_H-M   'P 1'
#
loop_
_entity.id
_entity.type
_entity.pdbx_description
1 polymer ?
#
loop_
_entity_poly.entity_id
_entity_poly.type
_entity_poly.pdbx_seq_one_letter_code
_entity_poly.pdbx_strand_id
1 'polypeptide(L)'
;MNWLVLCGSVVAILALAGTAKLLGLGAWTLDEGTARQVAADTLPDFEPSSVVIAEDGASATVRSIDGRTASVHRHGAHAVARELGQAGT
;
A
#
# COMPACT_ATOMS: atom_id res chain seq x y z
N MET A 1 30.05 31.74 0.89
CA MET A 1 29.01 30.70 0.75
C MET A 1 28.59 30.29 2.17
N ASN A 2 27.32 30.44 2.54
CA ASN A 2 26.87 30.16 3.91
C ASN A 2 26.83 28.63 4.18
N TRP A 3 28.01 28.05 4.43
CA TRP A 3 28.18 26.64 4.79
C TRP A 3 27.39 26.24 6.04
N LEU A 4 27.23 27.17 6.99
CA LEU A 4 26.39 27.00 8.18
C LEU A 4 24.91 26.74 7.83
N VAL A 5 24.38 27.42 6.82
CA VAL A 5 23.00 27.22 6.35
C VAL A 5 22.87 25.87 5.64
N LEU A 6 23.90 25.48 4.89
CA LEU A 6 23.94 24.18 4.20
C LEU A 6 23.90 23.02 5.21
N CYS A 7 24.79 23.04 6.21
CA CYS A 7 24.82 22.01 7.25
C CYS A 7 23.54 22.00 8.10
N GLY A 8 23.02 23.17 8.47
CA GLY A 8 21.76 23.26 9.22
C GLY A 8 20.57 22.66 8.45
N SER A 9 20.48 22.95 7.16
CA SER A 9 19.42 22.41 6.30
C SER A 9 19.50 20.89 6.15
N VAL A 10 20.70 20.34 5.92
CA VAL A 10 20.90 18.88 5.81
C VAL A 10 20.49 18.18 7.10
N VAL A 11 20.90 18.71 8.27
CA VAL A 11 20.52 18.13 9.56
C VAL A 11 19.01 18.18 9.77
N ALA A 12 18.36 19.29 9.43
CA ALA A 12 16.91 19.42 9.55
C ALA A 12 16.16 18.42 8.65
N ILE A 13 16.60 18.22 7.42
CA ILE A 13 16.01 17.24 6.49
C ILE A 13 16.19 15.82 7.02
N LEU A 14 17.39 15.47 7.51
CA LEU A 14 17.65 14.16 8.10
C LEU A 14 16.83 13.91 9.37
N ALA A 15 16.65 14.93 10.22
CA ALA A 15 15.81 14.84 11.40
C ALA A 15 14.33 14.61 11.02
N LEU A 16 13.82 15.31 10.02
CA LEU A 16 12.45 15.13 9.53
C LEU A 16 12.25 13.75 8.88
N ALA A 17 13.18 13.32 8.03
CA ALA A 17 13.15 12.00 7.39
C ALA A 17 13.27 10.87 8.43
N GLY A 18 14.13 11.04 9.44
CA GLY A 18 14.26 10.13 10.57
C GLY A 18 12.97 10.04 11.38
N THR A 19 12.31 11.17 11.63
CA THR A 19 11.01 11.22 12.32
C THR A 19 9.92 10.51 11.51
N ALA A 20 9.87 10.72 10.19
CA ALA A 20 8.95 9.99 9.31
C ALA A 20 9.20 8.47 9.34
N LYS A 21 10.47 8.05 9.34
CA LYS A 21 10.85 6.65 9.46
C LYS A 21 10.48 6.05 10.82
N LEU A 22 10.69 6.79 11.92
CA LEU A 22 10.29 6.40 13.28
C LEU A 22 8.78 6.24 13.40
N LEU A 23 8.01 7.08 12.71
CA LEU A 23 6.55 7.01 12.65
C LEU A 23 6.05 5.89 11.71
N GLY A 24 6.94 5.12 11.07
CA GLY A 24 6.55 4.07 10.12
C GLY A 24 5.92 4.60 8.83
N LEU A 25 6.00 5.91 8.58
CA LEU A 25 5.47 6.55 7.38
C LEU A 25 6.33 6.11 6.18
N GLY A 26 5.81 5.17 5.39
CA GLY A 26 6.49 4.65 4.20
C GLY A 26 6.71 3.15 4.20
N ALA A 27 6.76 2.52 5.38
CA ALA A 27 7.09 1.10 5.54
C ALA A 27 5.89 0.15 5.46
N TRP A 28 4.80 0.59 4.82
CA TRP A 28 3.66 -0.29 4.61
C TRP A 28 3.82 -1.03 3.29
N THR A 29 4.34 -2.25 3.39
CA THR A 29 4.30 -3.24 2.31
C THR A 29 2.95 -3.95 2.37
N LEU A 30 2.34 -4.15 1.21
CA LEU A 30 1.09 -4.89 1.11
C LEU A 30 1.42 -6.39 1.14
N ASP A 31 1.21 -7.03 2.27
CA ASP A 31 1.40 -8.49 2.41
C ASP A 31 0.16 -9.25 1.89
N GLU A 32 0.32 -10.52 1.50
CA GLU A 32 -0.78 -11.34 0.99
C GLU A 32 -1.93 -11.43 2.00
N GLY A 33 -1.60 -11.58 3.29
CA GLY A 33 -2.60 -11.62 4.36
C GLY A 33 -3.35 -10.29 4.51
N THR A 34 -2.63 -9.17 4.37
CA THR A 34 -3.22 -7.83 4.48
C THR A 34 -4.12 -7.54 3.28
N ALA A 35 -3.69 -7.87 2.06
CA ALA A 35 -4.50 -7.70 0.87
C ALA A 35 -5.78 -8.54 0.92
N ARG A 36 -5.70 -9.77 1.46
CA ARG A 36 -6.84 -10.66 1.65
C ARG A 36 -7.86 -10.07 2.63
N GLN A 37 -7.39 -9.56 3.77
CA GLN A 37 -8.23 -8.96 4.80
C GLN A 37 -8.88 -7.66 4.31
N VAL A 38 -8.10 -6.77 3.66
CA VAL A 38 -8.62 -5.51 3.11
C VAL A 38 -9.67 -5.76 2.03
N ALA A 39 -9.49 -6.77 1.17
CA ALA A 39 -10.51 -7.14 0.19
C ALA A 39 -11.80 -7.67 0.84
N ALA A 40 -11.69 -8.52 1.87
CA ALA A 40 -12.85 -9.05 2.59
C ALA A 40 -13.60 -7.98 3.41
N ASP A 41 -12.87 -7.05 4.05
CA ASP A 41 -13.49 -5.94 4.80
C ASP A 41 -14.14 -4.89 3.90
N THR A 42 -13.58 -4.67 2.70
CA THR A 42 -14.06 -3.62 1.79
C THR A 42 -15.19 -4.11 0.89
N LEU A 43 -15.22 -5.39 0.51
CA LEU A 43 -16.23 -5.95 -0.38
C LEU A 43 -17.13 -6.96 0.36
N PRO A 44 -18.45 -6.69 0.49
CA PRO A 44 -19.38 -7.67 1.04
C PRO A 44 -19.52 -8.89 0.12
N ASP A 45 -19.63 -10.08 0.74
CA ASP A 45 -19.67 -11.39 0.05
C ASP A 45 -18.44 -11.67 -0.85
N PHE A 46 -17.30 -11.05 -0.58
CA PHE A 46 -16.08 -11.31 -1.36
C PHE A 46 -15.20 -12.34 -0.65
N GLU A 47 -15.24 -13.59 -1.13
CA GLU A 47 -14.38 -14.65 -0.60
C GLU A 47 -13.08 -14.76 -1.42
N PRO A 48 -11.95 -14.23 -0.90
CA PRO A 48 -10.71 -14.19 -1.64
C PRO A 48 -10.15 -15.60 -1.81
N SER A 49 -9.75 -15.96 -3.04
CA SER A 49 -9.18 -17.25 -3.41
C SER A 49 -7.69 -17.15 -3.71
N SER A 50 -7.28 -16.18 -4.52
CA SER A 50 -5.87 -15.93 -4.89
C SER A 50 -5.50 -14.46 -4.74
N VAL A 51 -4.29 -14.19 -4.27
CA VAL A 51 -3.73 -12.84 -4.16
C VAL A 51 -2.47 -12.78 -5.03
N VAL A 52 -2.33 -11.70 -5.80
CA VAL A 52 -1.11 -11.40 -6.57
C VAL A 52 -0.67 -10.01 -6.16
N ILE A 53 0.51 -9.90 -5.57
CA ILE A 53 1.09 -8.61 -5.20
C ILE A 53 1.90 -8.10 -6.39
N ALA A 54 1.78 -6.81 -6.71
CA ALA A 54 2.63 -6.18 -7.72
C ALA A 54 4.08 -6.10 -7.22
N GLU A 55 5.02 -6.12 -8.16
CA GLU A 55 6.46 -6.15 -7.85
C GLU A 55 6.94 -4.92 -7.06
N ASP A 56 6.19 -3.81 -7.16
CA ASP A 56 6.43 -2.58 -6.41
C ASP A 56 5.91 -2.61 -4.97
N GLY A 57 5.17 -3.67 -4.58
CA GLY A 57 4.53 -3.82 -3.28
C GLY A 57 3.49 -2.72 -2.96
N ALA A 58 3.14 -1.88 -3.94
CA ALA A 58 2.24 -0.75 -3.77
C ALA A 58 0.80 -1.09 -4.16
N SER A 59 0.60 -2.20 -4.86
CA SER A 59 -0.71 -2.72 -5.23
C SER A 59 -0.77 -4.24 -5.13
N ALA A 60 -1.96 -4.78 -4.87
CA ALA A 60 -2.24 -6.20 -4.98
C ALA A 60 -3.56 -6.40 -5.72
N THR A 61 -3.67 -7.47 -6.48
CA THR A 61 -4.90 -7.93 -7.09
C THR A 61 -5.36 -9.18 -6.37
N VAL A 62 -6.59 -9.15 -5.87
CA VAL A 62 -7.24 -10.27 -5.19
C VAL A 62 -8.33 -10.80 -6.10
N ARG A 63 -8.33 -12.11 -6.33
CA ARG A 63 -9.40 -12.82 -7.02
C ARG A 63 -10.31 -13.47 -6.00
N SER A 64 -11.61 -13.41 -6.22
CA SER A 64 -12.62 -14.14 -5.46
C SER A 64 -12.87 -15.51 -6.07
N ILE A 65 -13.41 -16.43 -5.27
CA ILE A 65 -13.87 -17.75 -5.72
C ILE A 65 -14.96 -17.66 -6.82
N ASP A 66 -15.76 -16.59 -6.82
CA ASP A 66 -16.82 -16.35 -7.80
C ASP A 66 -16.28 -15.80 -9.13
N GLY A 67 -14.95 -15.70 -9.28
CA GLY A 67 -14.30 -15.13 -10.46
C GLY A 67 -14.27 -13.61 -10.51
N ARG A 68 -14.74 -12.92 -9.47
CA ARG A 68 -14.61 -11.46 -9.32
C ARG A 68 -13.16 -11.07 -9.01
N THR A 69 -12.75 -9.89 -9.43
CA THR A 69 -11.40 -9.35 -9.17
C THR A 69 -11.50 -8.02 -8.43
N ALA A 70 -10.74 -7.88 -7.37
CA ALA A 70 -10.58 -6.64 -6.63
C ALA A 70 -9.11 -6.21 -6.71
N SER A 71 -8.86 -4.95 -7.06
CA SER A 71 -7.54 -4.36 -6.91
C SER A 71 -7.47 -3.63 -5.58
N VAL A 72 -6.48 -3.94 -4.77
CA VAL A 72 -6.13 -3.22 -3.55
C VAL A 72 -4.95 -2.32 -3.88
N HIS A 73 -5.15 -1.01 -3.80
CA HIS A 73 -4.09 -0.03 -4.00
C HIS A 73 -3.72 0.62 -2.66
N ARG A 74 -2.42 0.86 -2.48
CA ARG A 74 -1.93 1.73 -1.41
C ARG A 74 -2.32 3.17 -1.70
N HIS A 75 -3.07 3.78 -0.78
CA HIS A 75 -3.39 5.20 -0.80
C HIS A 75 -2.81 5.87 0.45
N GLY A 76 -1.52 6.19 0.38
CA GLY A 76 -0.78 6.82 1.48
C GLY A 76 -0.64 5.89 2.70
N ALA A 77 -1.38 6.20 3.76
CA ALA A 77 -1.43 5.47 5.04
C ALA A 77 -2.69 4.61 5.20
N HIS A 78 -3.48 4.41 4.13
CA HIS A 78 -4.61 3.48 4.07
C HIS A 78 -4.53 2.61 2.81
N ALA A 79 -4.92 1.35 2.91
CA ALA A 79 -5.15 0.48 1.75
C ALA A 79 -6.61 0.62 1.31
N VAL A 80 -6.85 0.76 0.02
CA VAL A 80 -8.20 0.87 -0.54
C VAL A 80 -8.41 -0.24 -1.55
N ALA A 81 -9.43 -1.08 -1.36
CA ALA A 81 -9.85 -2.03 -2.37
C ALA A 81 -10.87 -1.38 -3.31
N ARG A 82 -10.70 -1.61 -4.61
CA ARG A 82 -11.67 -1.27 -5.64
C ARG A 82 -11.97 -2.52 -6.45
N GLU A 83 -13.25 -2.83 -6.59
CA GLU A 83 -13.70 -3.88 -7.50
C GLU A 83 -13.38 -3.47 -8.94
N LEU A 84 -12.54 -4.26 -9.59
CA LEU A 84 -12.38 -4.19 -11.02
C LEU A 84 -13.34 -5.26 -11.54
N GLY A 85 -14.55 -4.81 -11.93
CA GLY A 85 -15.59 -5.70 -12.47
C GLY A 85 -15.00 -6.73 -13.44
N GLN A 86 -15.61 -7.91 -13.48
CA GLN A 86 -15.13 -9.15 -14.11
C GLN A 86 -14.01 -8.92 -15.15
N ALA A 87 -12.77 -9.25 -14.78
CA ALA A 87 -11.67 -9.39 -15.73
C ALA A 87 -11.93 -10.66 -16.57
N GLY A 88 -12.89 -10.55 -17.49
CA GLY A 88 -13.15 -11.50 -18.55
C GLY A 88 -12.29 -11.12 -19.75
N THR A 89 -11.26 -11.93 -20.01
CA THR A 89 -11.03 -12.79 -21.18
C THR A 89 -9.56 -13.16 -21.23
#